data_AF-A0A9P7B0V7-F1
#
_entry.id   AF-A0A9P7B0V7-F1
#
_cell.length_a   1.000
_cell.length_b   1.000
_cell.length_c   1.000
_cell.angle_alpha   90.00
_cell.angle_beta   90.00
_cell.angle_gamma   90.00
#
_symmetry.space_group_name_H-M   'P 1'
#
loop_
_entity.id
_entity.type
_entity.pdbx_description
1 polymer ?
#
loop_
_entity_poly.entity_id
_entity_poly.type
_entity_poly.pdbx_seq_one_letter_code
_entity_poly.pdbx_strand_id
1 'polypeptide(L)'
;MHCQASPRASGAPMVALLLLLALGTRGEALSRRHVWEDDDPLLDEDEDQQDASDVSADNPLCPFCDRPLPSNLLPQLQHDHDHLMNLPEAIFKPSLYNQQHVNLPVQQTALFCRRHELQRTVYDQGVAAGYPTTYDFDELDKRVRLLLPKINRFADEPARS
;
A
#
# COMPACT_ATOMS: atom_id res chain seq x y z
N MET A 1 29.72 -51.65 2.59
CA MET A 1 28.85 -50.46 2.77
C MET A 1 29.40 -49.65 3.92
N HIS A 2 30.18 -48.62 3.63
CA HIS A 2 30.82 -47.75 4.62
C HIS A 2 30.57 -46.31 4.19
N CYS A 3 29.73 -45.59 4.94
CA CYS A 3 29.73 -44.14 4.97
C CYS A 3 29.32 -43.75 6.39
N GLN A 4 30.34 -43.48 7.22
CA GLN A 4 30.17 -42.94 8.56
C GLN A 4 30.03 -41.41 8.48
N ALA A 5 29.21 -40.90 9.39
CA ALA A 5 28.89 -39.50 9.62
C ALA A 5 30.14 -38.65 9.95
N SER A 6 30.16 -37.41 9.45
CA SER A 6 31.03 -36.35 9.95
C SER A 6 30.28 -35.48 10.94
N PRO A 7 30.88 -35.19 12.11
CA PRO A 7 30.56 -33.97 12.84
C PRO A 7 31.83 -33.21 13.19
N ARG A 8 31.80 -31.88 13.02
CA ARG A 8 31.97 -30.90 14.11
C ARG A 8 32.31 -29.50 13.59
N ALA A 9 31.45 -28.58 14.00
CA ALA A 9 31.75 -27.18 14.21
C ALA A 9 32.86 -27.01 15.27
N SER A 10 33.67 -25.95 15.15
CA SER A 10 34.23 -25.17 16.27
C SER A 10 35.27 -24.17 15.75
N GLY A 11 35.15 -22.90 16.15
CA GLY A 11 36.35 -22.07 16.37
C GLY A 11 36.36 -20.65 15.79
N ALA A 12 35.51 -19.77 16.30
CA ALA A 12 35.86 -18.36 16.50
C ALA A 12 35.25 -17.96 17.86
N PRO A 13 36.03 -17.37 18.79
CA PRO A 13 36.30 -15.94 18.71
C PRO A 13 37.69 -15.53 19.24
N MET A 14 38.25 -14.44 18.71
CA MET A 14 39.24 -13.66 19.46
C MET A 14 38.84 -12.19 19.54
N VAL A 15 38.59 -11.79 20.77
CA VAL A 15 38.35 -10.44 21.28
C VAL A 15 39.70 -9.80 21.59
N ALA A 16 39.96 -8.61 21.06
CA ALA A 16 40.89 -7.59 21.57
C ALA A 16 40.86 -6.38 20.59
N LEU A 17 41.02 -5.10 20.91
CA LEU A 17 41.26 -4.37 22.15
C LEU A 17 41.25 -2.85 21.78
N LEU A 18 40.42 -2.07 22.49
CA LEU A 18 40.70 -0.76 23.12
C LEU A 18 41.23 0.50 22.38
N LEU A 19 40.63 1.62 22.82
CA LEU A 19 41.18 2.98 23.11
C LEU A 19 41.46 3.91 21.89
N LEU A 20 41.19 5.22 21.86
CA LEU A 20 41.15 6.26 22.89
C LEU A 20 40.42 7.55 22.41
N LEU A 21 40.00 8.33 23.40
CA LEU A 21 39.41 9.68 23.45
C LEU A 21 40.21 10.78 22.72
N ALA A 22 39.52 11.85 22.30
CA ALA A 22 39.96 13.23 22.54
C ALA A 22 38.84 14.26 22.31
N LEU A 23 38.64 15.12 23.31
CA LEU A 23 37.78 16.31 23.31
C LEU A 23 38.37 17.41 22.43
N GLY A 24 37.52 18.27 21.86
CA GLY A 24 37.97 19.41 21.07
C GLY A 24 36.93 20.51 20.88
N THR A 25 36.90 21.43 21.84
CA THR A 25 36.63 22.88 21.72
C THR A 25 35.26 23.37 21.21
N ARG A 26 34.50 23.85 22.19
CA ARG A 26 33.57 25.00 22.09
C ARG A 26 34.20 26.14 21.27
N GLY A 27 33.47 26.59 20.26
CA GLY A 27 33.62 27.89 19.63
C GLY A 27 32.26 28.59 19.66
N GLU A 28 32.12 29.57 20.54
CA GLU A 28 31.00 30.50 20.59
C GLU A 28 31.12 31.57 19.50
N ALA A 29 29.96 32.17 19.21
CA ALA A 29 29.74 33.49 18.63
C ALA A 29 29.79 33.61 17.09
N LEU A 30 28.60 33.76 16.49
CA LEU A 30 28.05 35.06 16.02
C LEU A 30 26.72 34.75 15.30
N SER A 31 25.60 35.25 15.84
CA SER A 31 24.90 36.41 15.26
C SER A 31 24.55 36.16 13.80
N ARG A 32 23.34 35.68 13.48
CA ARG A 32 22.18 36.56 13.32
C ARG A 32 20.93 35.67 13.32
N ARG A 33 20.05 35.80 14.32
CA ARG A 33 18.68 35.30 14.19
C ARG A 33 18.04 36.13 13.08
N HIS A 34 17.84 35.52 11.92
CA HIS A 34 16.91 36.07 10.95
C HIS A 34 15.52 35.72 11.47
N VAL A 35 14.95 36.66 12.22
CA VAL A 35 13.53 36.69 12.50
C VAL A 35 12.88 36.96 11.14
N TRP A 36 12.29 35.92 10.55
CA TRP A 36 11.26 36.09 9.54
C TRP A 36 9.96 36.15 10.32
N GLU A 37 9.63 37.36 10.81
CA GLU A 37 8.24 37.75 11.05
C GLU A 37 7.74 38.21 9.69
N ASP A 38 7.41 37.23 8.84
CA ASP A 38 6.46 37.43 7.77
C ASP A 38 5.17 36.79 8.28
N ASP A 39 4.35 37.60 8.95
CA ASP A 39 2.92 37.37 9.00
C ASP A 39 2.44 37.33 7.55
N ASP A 40 2.27 36.13 7.01
CA ASP A 40 1.60 35.89 5.74
C ASP A 40 0.14 35.49 6.03
N PRO A 41 -0.82 36.44 6.09
CA PRO A 41 -2.20 36.14 6.40
C PRO A 41 -2.94 35.69 5.13
N LEU A 42 -2.39 34.71 4.42
CA LEU A 42 -2.97 34.16 3.19
C LEU A 42 -2.84 32.65 3.09
N LEU A 43 -3.15 31.97 4.19
CA LEU A 43 -3.67 30.60 4.16
C LEU A 43 -5.01 30.58 4.89
N ASP A 44 -6.04 31.16 4.26
CA ASP A 44 -7.40 30.64 4.40
C ASP A 44 -7.43 29.26 3.71
N GLU A 45 -6.71 28.31 4.30
CA GLU A 45 -6.81 26.90 3.98
C GLU A 45 -7.99 26.37 4.80
N ASP A 46 -9.19 26.63 4.27
CA ASP A 46 -10.30 25.69 4.39
C ASP A 46 -9.90 24.41 3.62
N GLU A 47 -8.80 23.78 4.03
CA GLU A 47 -8.54 22.40 3.70
C GLU A 47 -9.57 21.62 4.48
N ASP A 48 -10.62 21.22 3.78
CA ASP A 48 -11.50 20.12 4.14
C ASP A 48 -10.62 18.97 4.62
N GLN A 49 -10.37 18.94 5.93
CA GLN A 49 -9.82 17.83 6.66
C GLN A 49 -10.87 16.73 6.54
N GLN A 50 -10.88 16.07 5.39
CA GLN A 50 -11.73 14.92 5.13
C GLN A 50 -11.43 13.93 6.24
N ASP A 51 -12.42 13.82 7.10
CA ASP A 51 -12.46 13.02 8.30
C ASP A 51 -11.71 11.71 8.10
N ALA A 52 -10.53 11.62 8.70
CA ALA A 52 -9.83 10.36 8.94
C ALA A 52 -10.56 9.55 10.04
N SER A 53 -11.88 9.60 10.08
CA SER A 53 -12.72 8.91 11.06
C SER A 53 -13.71 7.98 10.36
N ASP A 54 -13.16 6.99 9.68
CA ASP A 54 -13.87 5.72 9.49
C ASP A 54 -12.93 4.53 9.72
N VAL A 55 -12.03 4.68 10.70
CA VAL A 55 -11.37 3.52 11.34
C VAL A 55 -12.31 3.03 12.44
N SER A 56 -13.53 2.63 12.04
CA SER A 56 -14.33 1.72 12.85
C SER A 56 -13.48 0.48 13.14
N ALA A 57 -13.54 -0.05 14.36
CA ALA A 57 -12.89 -1.30 14.76
C ALA A 57 -13.26 -2.52 13.90
N ASP A 58 -14.17 -2.33 12.93
CA ASP A 58 -14.75 -3.35 12.07
C ASP A 58 -14.00 -3.57 10.75
N ASN A 59 -13.08 -2.67 10.34
CA ASN A 59 -12.28 -2.87 9.13
C ASN A 59 -10.82 -3.20 9.46
N PRO A 60 -10.37 -4.45 9.25
CA PRO A 60 -8.99 -4.82 9.50
C PRO A 60 -8.03 -4.04 8.59
N LEU A 61 -6.88 -3.66 9.13
CA LEU A 61 -5.83 -3.02 8.34
C LEU A 61 -5.08 -4.04 7.49
N CYS A 62 -4.59 -3.61 6.34
CA CYS A 62 -3.77 -4.42 5.46
C CYS A 62 -2.44 -4.77 6.12
N PRO A 63 -2.09 -6.06 6.24
CA PRO A 63 -0.79 -6.49 6.75
C PRO A 63 0.40 -5.86 6.03
N PHE A 64 0.24 -5.44 4.77
CA PHE A 64 1.36 -5.03 3.92
C PHE A 64 1.45 -3.52 3.65
N CYS A 65 0.35 -2.78 3.74
CA CYS A 65 0.34 -1.34 3.44
C CYS A 65 -0.39 -0.47 4.47
N ASP A 66 -0.86 -1.06 5.57
CA ASP A 66 -1.52 -0.35 6.69
C ASP A 66 -2.79 0.44 6.30
N ARG A 67 -3.34 0.22 5.09
CA ARG A 67 -4.62 0.78 4.63
C ARG A 67 -5.78 -0.17 4.94
N PRO A 68 -7.02 0.32 5.08
CA PRO A 68 -8.17 -0.53 5.36
C PRO A 68 -8.37 -1.61 4.28
N LEU A 69 -8.63 -2.84 4.70
CA LEU A 69 -9.15 -3.88 3.81
C LEU A 69 -10.65 -3.68 3.57
N PRO A 70 -11.16 -4.10 2.39
CA PRO A 70 -12.59 -4.26 2.22
C PRO A 70 -13.11 -5.34 3.17
N SER A 71 -14.32 -5.15 3.70
CA SER A 71 -14.96 -6.08 4.64
C SER A 71 -15.19 -7.47 4.06
N ASN A 72 -15.38 -7.57 2.74
CA ASN A 72 -15.56 -8.83 2.02
C ASN A 72 -14.56 -8.93 0.87
N LEU A 73 -13.39 -9.53 1.09
CA LEU A 73 -12.41 -9.73 0.01
C LEU A 73 -12.96 -10.60 -1.12
N LEU A 74 -12.70 -10.21 -2.36
CA LEU A 74 -12.99 -11.07 -3.51
C LEU A 74 -12.21 -12.41 -3.41
N PRO A 75 -12.76 -13.54 -3.90
CA PRO A 75 -12.13 -14.85 -3.71
C PRO A 75 -10.68 -14.95 -4.21
N GLN A 76 -10.37 -14.34 -5.35
CA GLN A 76 -8.99 -14.31 -5.88
C GLN A 76 -8.07 -13.45 -5.00
N LEU A 77 -8.60 -12.36 -4.44
CA LEU A 77 -7.83 -11.47 -3.59
C LEU A 77 -7.58 -12.08 -2.21
N GLN A 78 -8.55 -12.83 -1.68
CA GLN A 78 -8.36 -13.68 -0.50
C GLN A 78 -7.27 -14.72 -0.75
N HIS A 79 -7.28 -15.39 -1.91
CA HIS A 79 -6.23 -16.34 -2.27
C HIS A 79 -4.84 -15.69 -2.32
N ASP A 80 -4.73 -14.51 -2.92
CA ASP A 80 -3.47 -13.76 -2.98
C ASP A 80 -3.00 -13.32 -1.58
N HIS A 81 -3.92 -12.87 -0.74
CA HIS A 81 -3.65 -12.54 0.66
C HIS A 81 -3.04 -13.73 1.39
N ASP A 82 -3.72 -14.88 1.33
CA ASP A 82 -3.29 -16.09 2.03
C ASP A 82 -1.96 -16.61 1.47
N HIS A 83 -1.76 -16.53 0.16
CA HIS A 83 -0.48 -16.87 -0.46
C HIS A 83 0.65 -16.00 0.07
N LEU A 84 0.48 -14.67 0.09
CA LEU A 84 1.51 -13.74 0.58
C LEU A 84 1.82 -13.96 2.07
N MET A 85 0.79 -14.22 2.89
CA MET A 85 0.97 -14.50 4.32
C MET A 85 1.75 -15.80 4.60
N ASN A 86 1.76 -16.73 3.64
CA ASN A 86 2.43 -18.03 3.76
C ASN A 86 3.81 -18.07 3.08
N LEU A 87 4.31 -16.96 2.53
CA LEU A 87 5.64 -16.90 1.95
C LEU A 87 6.72 -17.10 3.03
N PRO A 88 7.82 -17.81 2.73
CA PRO A 88 8.90 -18.03 3.71
C PRO A 88 9.61 -16.72 4.10
N GLU A 89 9.59 -15.71 3.23
CA GLU A 89 10.14 -14.38 3.51
C GLU A 89 9.20 -13.50 4.35
N ALA A 90 7.96 -13.93 4.61
CA ALA A 90 6.98 -13.16 5.35
C ALA A 90 7.36 -13.09 6.84
N ILE A 91 7.82 -11.92 7.28
CA ILE A 91 8.21 -11.69 8.68
C ILE A 91 7.11 -10.89 9.36
N PHE A 92 6.41 -11.52 10.31
CA PHE A 92 5.46 -10.84 11.17
C PHE A 92 6.18 -9.82 12.05
N LYS A 93 5.81 -8.54 11.90
CA LYS A 93 6.44 -7.42 12.59
C LYS A 93 5.35 -6.42 13.00
N PRO A 94 4.56 -6.74 14.04
CA PRO A 94 3.45 -5.91 14.46
C PRO A 94 3.95 -4.52 14.85
N SER A 95 3.22 -3.48 14.44
CA SER A 95 3.48 -2.11 14.82
C SER A 95 2.46 -1.63 15.85
N LEU A 96 2.69 -0.46 16.46
CA LEU A 96 1.72 0.16 17.36
C LEU A 96 0.39 0.48 16.65
N TYR A 97 0.44 0.68 15.33
CA TYR A 97 -0.72 1.03 14.51
C TYR A 97 -1.40 -0.20 13.88
N ASN A 98 -0.61 -1.18 13.44
CA ASN A 98 -1.09 -2.38 12.76
C ASN A 98 -0.51 -3.63 13.41
N GLN A 99 -1.34 -4.28 14.23
CA GLN A 99 -0.97 -5.53 14.90
C GLN A 99 -0.83 -6.70 13.94
N GLN A 100 -1.30 -6.59 12.70
CA GLN A 100 -1.21 -7.63 11.68
C GLN A 100 -0.08 -7.38 10.68
N HIS A 101 0.78 -6.39 10.93
CA HIS A 101 1.80 -5.98 9.96
C HIS A 101 2.81 -7.09 9.65
N VAL A 102 3.04 -7.31 8.35
CA VAL A 102 3.96 -8.29 7.79
C VAL A 102 4.92 -7.59 6.84
N ASN A 103 6.20 -7.78 7.09
CA ASN A 103 7.25 -7.23 6.24
C ASN A 103 7.53 -8.19 5.07
N LEU A 104 7.26 -7.72 3.86
CA LEU A 104 7.59 -8.36 2.59
C LEU A 104 8.08 -7.30 1.59
N PRO A 105 8.90 -7.68 0.59
CA PRO A 105 9.30 -6.74 -0.47
C PRO A 105 8.08 -6.15 -1.18
N VAL A 106 8.09 -4.83 -1.39
CA VAL A 106 6.98 -4.10 -2.02
C VAL A 106 6.61 -4.67 -3.39
N GLN A 107 7.59 -5.19 -4.13
CA GLN A 107 7.35 -5.80 -5.45
C GLN A 107 6.42 -7.01 -5.38
N GLN A 108 6.42 -7.74 -4.26
CA GLN A 108 5.56 -8.90 -4.04
C GLN A 108 4.15 -8.48 -3.62
N THR A 109 4.03 -7.41 -2.82
CA THR A 109 2.76 -7.00 -2.21
C THR A 109 2.02 -5.92 -3.00
N ALA A 110 2.69 -5.18 -3.89
CA ALA A 110 2.13 -4.01 -4.58
C ALA A 110 0.86 -4.33 -5.38
N LEU A 111 0.85 -5.46 -6.09
CA LEU A 111 -0.31 -5.87 -6.89
C LEU A 111 -1.52 -6.17 -5.99
N PHE A 112 -1.31 -6.92 -4.91
CA PHE A 112 -2.35 -7.17 -3.90
C PHE A 112 -2.85 -5.85 -3.30
N CYS A 113 -1.93 -4.98 -2.88
CA CYS A 113 -2.22 -3.68 -2.27
C CYS A 113 -3.07 -2.79 -3.19
N ARG A 114 -2.77 -2.79 -4.49
CA ARG A 114 -3.55 -2.05 -5.49
C ARG A 114 -4.94 -2.65 -5.68
N ARG A 115 -5.05 -3.97 -5.69
CA ARG A 115 -6.33 -4.66 -5.94
C ARG A 115 -7.32 -4.51 -4.79
N HIS A 116 -6.89 -4.62 -3.52
CA HIS A 116 -7.82 -4.41 -2.39
C HIS A 116 -8.28 -2.95 -2.29
N GLU A 117 -7.40 -2.01 -2.64
CA GLU A 117 -7.77 -0.60 -2.76
C GLU A 117 -8.84 -0.41 -3.82
N LEU A 118 -8.61 -0.90 -5.05
CA LEU A 118 -9.58 -0.81 -6.15
C LEU A 118 -10.89 -1.52 -5.81
N GLN A 119 -10.84 -2.62 -5.07
CA GLN A 119 -12.06 -3.28 -4.63
C GLN A 119 -12.89 -2.33 -3.75
N ARG A 120 -12.26 -1.80 -2.70
CA ARG A 120 -12.89 -0.89 -1.74
C ARG A 120 -13.40 0.41 -2.38
N THR A 121 -12.63 0.98 -3.31
CA THR A 121 -12.93 2.33 -3.85
C THR A 121 -13.72 2.32 -5.15
N VAL A 122 -13.72 1.23 -5.92
CA VAL A 122 -14.35 1.18 -7.25
C VAL A 122 -15.30 0.00 -7.39
N TYR A 123 -14.83 -1.21 -7.08
CA TYR A 123 -15.64 -2.42 -7.30
C TYR A 123 -16.92 -2.40 -6.48
N ASP A 124 -16.82 -2.15 -5.18
CA ASP A 124 -17.96 -2.17 -4.27
C ASP A 124 -19.00 -1.10 -4.64
N GLN A 125 -18.53 0.08 -5.10
CA GLN A 125 -19.38 1.14 -5.63
C GLN A 125 -20.08 0.71 -6.92
N GLY A 126 -19.37 0.03 -7.83
CA GLY A 126 -19.94 -0.52 -9.05
C GLY A 126 -21.02 -1.56 -8.76
N VAL A 127 -20.78 -2.46 -7.82
CA VAL A 127 -21.78 -3.45 -7.39
C VAL A 127 -23.02 -2.76 -6.82
N ALA A 128 -22.84 -1.77 -5.95
CA ALA A 128 -23.94 -1.00 -5.39
C ALA A 128 -24.75 -0.23 -6.45
N ALA A 129 -24.08 0.21 -7.52
CA ALA A 129 -24.73 0.87 -8.67
C ALA A 129 -25.32 -0.12 -9.70
N GLY A 130 -25.26 -1.42 -9.45
CA GLY A 130 -25.84 -2.45 -10.33
C GLY A 130 -24.98 -2.81 -11.55
N TYR A 131 -23.69 -2.50 -11.53
CA TYR A 131 -22.77 -2.96 -12.58
C TYR A 131 -22.62 -4.48 -12.53
N PRO A 132 -22.52 -5.14 -13.70
CA PRO A 132 -22.38 -6.58 -13.75
C PRO A 132 -21.02 -7.03 -13.18
N THR A 133 -21.03 -8.06 -12.34
CA THR A 133 -19.83 -8.68 -11.77
C THR A 133 -19.29 -9.83 -12.63
N THR A 134 -20.09 -10.29 -13.59
CA THR A 134 -19.75 -11.34 -14.54
C THR A 134 -19.99 -10.86 -15.97
N TYR A 135 -19.15 -11.31 -16.90
CA TYR A 135 -19.32 -10.99 -18.31
C TYR A 135 -20.35 -11.91 -18.94
N ASP A 136 -21.52 -11.36 -19.29
CA ASP A 136 -22.48 -12.02 -20.17
C ASP A 136 -22.13 -11.72 -21.65
N PHE A 137 -21.40 -12.64 -22.28
CA PHE A 137 -21.04 -12.52 -23.69
C PHE A 137 -22.22 -12.82 -24.64
N ASP A 138 -23.21 -13.59 -24.20
CA ASP A 138 -24.36 -13.95 -25.03
C ASP A 138 -25.27 -12.74 -25.25
N GLU A 139 -25.40 -11.87 -24.24
CA GLU A 139 -26.14 -10.62 -24.35
C GLU A 139 -25.29 -9.43 -24.79
N LEU A 140 -23.97 -9.61 -24.98
CA LEU A 140 -23.08 -8.52 -25.38
C LEU A 140 -23.46 -7.94 -26.74
N ASP A 141 -23.75 -8.78 -27.76
CA ASP A 141 -24.16 -8.32 -29.09
C ASP A 141 -25.44 -7.46 -29.02
N LYS A 142 -26.42 -7.89 -28.22
CA LYS A 142 -27.67 -7.14 -28.01
C LYS A 142 -27.38 -5.78 -27.38
N ARG A 143 -26.55 -5.73 -26.33
CA ARG A 143 -26.17 -4.48 -25.64
C ARG A 143 -25.42 -3.52 -26.56
N VAL A 144 -24.47 -4.02 -27.35
CA VAL A 144 -23.71 -3.22 -28.32
C VAL A 144 -24.65 -2.62 -29.37
N ARG A 145 -25.55 -3.42 -29.95
CA ARG A 145 -26.51 -2.94 -30.96
C ARG A 145 -27.44 -1.84 -30.44
N LEU A 146 -27.86 -1.93 -29.18
CA LEU A 146 -28.68 -0.89 -28.54
C LEU A 146 -27.92 0.43 -28.33
N LEU A 147 -26.60 0.37 -28.14
CA LEU A 147 -25.75 1.54 -27.93
C LEU A 147 -25.21 2.15 -29.23
N LEU A 148 -25.19 1.39 -30.33
CA LEU A 148 -24.67 1.85 -31.64
C LEU A 148 -25.21 3.22 -32.08
N PRO A 149 -26.52 3.55 -32.00
CA PRO A 149 -27.01 4.86 -32.40
C PRO A 149 -26.43 6.02 -31.58
N LYS A 150 -26.19 5.79 -30.27
CA LYS A 150 -25.57 6.79 -29.39
C LYS A 150 -24.07 6.93 -29.68
N ILE A 151 -23.38 5.84 -30.00
CA ILE A 151 -21.96 5.84 -30.35
C ILE A 151 -21.75 6.55 -31.69
N ASN A 152 -22.56 6.23 -32.71
CA ASN A 152 -22.44 6.80 -34.05
C ASN A 152 -22.67 8.32 -34.06
N ARG A 153 -23.49 8.85 -33.14
CA ARG A 153 -23.65 10.30 -32.97
C ARG A 153 -22.33 11.05 -32.72
N PHE A 154 -21.34 10.40 -32.11
CA PHE A 154 -20.02 10.99 -31.89
C PHE A 154 -19.05 10.74 -33.05
N ALA A 155 -19.32 9.74 -33.90
CA ALA A 155 -18.50 9.44 -35.07
C ALA A 155 -18.69 10.47 -36.21
N ASP A 156 -19.83 11.17 -36.22
CA ASP A 156 -20.15 12.20 -37.21
C ASP A 156 -19.61 13.59 -36.84
N GLU A 157 -18.92 13.75 -35.70
CA GLU A 157 -18.31 15.02 -35.32
C GLU A 157 -17.02 15.23 -36.15
N PRO A 158 -16.97 16.20 -37.09
CA PRO A 158 -15.78 16.39 -37.90
C PRO A 158 -14.61 16.75 -36.97
N ALA A 159 -13.46 16.11 -37.18
CA ALA A 159 -12.25 16.40 -36.42
C ALA A 159 -12.03 17.91 -36.38
N ARG A 160 -12.10 18.52 -35.19
CA ARG A 160 -11.82 19.95 -35.03
C ARG A 160 -10.36 20.17 -35.42
N SER A 161 -10.17 20.82 -36.57
CA SER A 161 -8.90 21.33 -37.08
C SER A 161 -8.50 22.62 -36.38
#